data_AF-A0AAJ1F5D4-F1
#
_entry.id   AF-A0AAJ1F5D4-F1
#
_cell.length_a   1.000
_cell.length_b   1.000
_cell.length_c   1.000
_cell.angle_alpha   90.00
_cell.angle_beta   90.00
_cell.angle_gamma   90.00
#
_symmetry.space_group_name_H-M   'P 1'
#
loop_
_entity.id
_entity.type
_entity.pdbx_description
1 polymer ?
#
loop_
_entity_poly.entity_id
_entity_poly.type
_entity_poly.pdbx_seq_one_letter_code
_entity_poly.pdbx_strand_id
1 'polypeptide(L)' 'GDACIAVRGGSGTLSEIAFAWQINKPVATMSSTGGWSSELAGRRLDHRRDGTEVVDLDDVDAAKAWITEVLGL' A
#
# COMPACT_ATOMS: atom_id res chain seq x y z
N GLY A 1 -9.63 -8.25 6.60
CA GLY A 1 -8.74 -7.65 5.60
C GLY A 1 -7.94 -6.63 6.34
N ASP A 2 -6.75 -7.03 6.76
CA ASP A 2 -6.03 -6.41 7.88
C ASP A 2 -4.91 -5.50 7.39
N ALA A 3 -4.52 -5.65 6.12
CA ALA A 3 -3.65 -4.75 5.37
C ALA A 3 -4.11 -4.68 3.89
N CYS A 4 -3.53 -3.75 3.13
CA CYS A 4 -3.75 -3.59 1.69
C CYS A 4 -2.41 -3.64 0.95
N ILE A 5 -2.31 -4.48 -0.08
CA ILE A 5 -1.20 -4.50 -1.04
C ILE A 5 -1.80 -4.31 -2.43
N ALA A 6 -1.48 -3.21 -3.09
CA ALA A 6 -2.01 -2.89 -4.41
C ALA A 6 -1.03 -3.23 -5.55
N VAL A 7 -1.59 -3.74 -6.66
CA VAL A 7 -0.85 -4.14 -7.86
C VAL A 7 -1.49 -3.50 -9.08
N ARG A 8 -0.70 -2.74 -9.84
CA ARG A 8 -1.08 -1.93 -10.99
C ARG A 8 -2.25 -0.98 -10.68
N GLY A 9 -3.45 -1.35 -11.10
CA GLY A 9 -4.68 -0.69 -10.75
C GLY A 9 -5.03 0.60 -11.48
N GLY A 10 -6.34 0.80 -11.67
CA GLY A 10 -6.96 2.05 -12.13
C GLY A 10 -7.66 2.79 -10.97
N SER A 11 -8.74 3.52 -11.27
CA SER A 11 -9.49 4.30 -10.27
C SER A 11 -10.11 3.46 -9.14
N GLY A 12 -10.50 2.21 -9.43
CA GLY A 12 -10.97 1.28 -8.40
C GLY A 12 -9.90 0.98 -7.35
N THR A 13 -8.69 0.65 -7.80
CA THR A 13 -7.53 0.41 -6.93
C THR A 13 -7.12 1.64 -6.15
N LEU A 14 -7.13 2.83 -6.78
CA LEU A 14 -6.94 4.09 -6.06
C LEU A 14 -7.96 4.23 -4.90
N SER A 15 -9.23 3.92 -5.17
CA SER A 15 -10.30 4.03 -4.19
C SER A 15 -10.09 3.05 -3.03
N GLU A 16 -9.67 1.82 -3.31
CA GLU A 16 -9.35 0.81 -2.29
C GLU A 16 -8.13 1.20 -1.44
N ILE A 17 -7.07 1.73 -2.06
CA ILE A 17 -5.90 2.28 -1.37
C ILE A 17 -6.32 3.42 -0.43
N ALA A 18 -7.08 4.39 -0.94
CA ALA A 18 -7.55 5.53 -0.16
C ALA A 18 -8.45 5.10 1.00
N PHE A 19 -9.32 4.12 0.78
CA PHE A 19 -10.18 3.60 1.82
C PHE A 19 -9.40 2.84 2.90
N ALA A 20 -8.44 1.99 2.52
CA ALA A 20 -7.57 1.29 3.47
C ALA A 20 -6.77 2.29 4.33
N TRP A 21 -6.22 3.34 3.71
CA TRP A 21 -5.54 4.42 4.41
C TRP A 21 -6.46 5.15 5.40
N GLN A 22 -7.67 5.51 4.97
CA GLN A 22 -8.66 6.23 5.78
C GLN A 22 -9.01 5.49 7.06
N ILE A 23 -9.10 4.16 7.00
CA ILE A 23 -9.42 3.31 8.16
C ILE A 23 -8.16 2.81 8.90
N ASN A 24 -7.03 3.51 8.73
CA ASN A 24 -5.76 3.24 9.38
C ASN A 24 -5.17 1.83 9.15
N LYS A 25 -5.48 1.20 8.01
CA LYS A 25 -4.81 -0.05 7.64
C LYS A 25 -3.41 0.23 7.12
N PRO A 26 -2.45 -0.70 7.34
CA PRO A 26 -1.19 -0.72 6.62
C PRO A 26 -1.45 -0.81 5.10
N VAL A 27 -0.74 0.01 4.34
CA VAL A 27 -0.87 0.07 2.88
C VAL A 27 0.49 -0.05 2.24
N ALA A 28 0.60 -0.97 1.29
CA ALA A 28 1.75 -1.10 0.41
C ALA A 28 1.31 -1.19 -1.05
N THR A 29 2.24 -0.93 -1.95
CA THR A 29 2.07 -0.99 -3.41
C THR A 29 3.25 -1.72 -4.03
N MET A 30 3.06 -2.29 -5.21
CA MET A 30 4.17 -2.77 -6.04
C MET A 30 4.39 -1.82 -7.22
N SER A 31 5.31 -0.86 -7.10
CA SER A 31 5.47 0.22 -8.09
C SER A 31 5.91 -0.27 -9.47
N SER A 32 6.57 -1.42 -9.55
CA SER A 32 7.01 -2.06 -10.81
C SER A 32 5.85 -2.49 -11.73
N THR A 33 4.61 -2.48 -11.23
CA THR A 33 3.45 -3.07 -11.92
C THR A 33 2.62 -2.06 -12.73
N GLY A 34 2.90 -0.76 -12.59
CA GLY A 34 2.22 0.34 -13.30
C GLY A 34 1.05 0.95 -12.53
N GLY A 35 0.26 1.79 -13.21
CA GLY A 35 -1.01 2.32 -12.68
C GLY A 35 -0.87 3.13 -11.39
N TRP A 36 -1.94 3.14 -10.58
CA TRP A 36 -1.94 3.87 -9.31
C TRP A 36 -1.00 3.29 -8.26
N SER A 37 -0.61 2.02 -8.40
CA SER A 37 0.38 1.40 -7.52
C SER A 37 1.77 2.04 -7.70
N SER A 38 2.14 2.40 -8.93
CA SER A 38 3.37 3.18 -9.18
C SER A 38 3.28 4.61 -8.67
N GLU A 39 2.13 5.26 -8.87
CA GLU A 39 1.97 6.68 -8.52
C GLU A 39 1.99 6.94 -7.01
N LEU A 40 1.53 5.99 -6.20
CA LEU A 40 1.39 6.17 -4.75
C LEU A 40 2.52 5.56 -3.92
N ALA A 41 3.41 4.79 -4.53
CA ALA A 41 4.59 4.23 -3.86
C ALA A 41 5.43 5.34 -3.19
N GLY A 42 5.75 5.13 -1.91
CA GLY A 42 6.52 6.08 -1.08
C GLY A 42 5.79 7.39 -0.79
N ARG A 43 4.48 7.51 -1.10
CA ARG A 43 3.74 8.75 -0.83
C ARG A 43 2.92 8.63 0.44
N ARG A 44 2.86 9.73 1.19
CA ARG A 44 1.83 9.97 2.19
C ARG A 44 0.55 10.45 1.50
N LEU A 45 -0.59 9.80 1.77
CA LEU A 45 -1.84 10.11 1.06
C LEU A 45 -2.56 11.36 1.58
N ASP A 46 -2.46 11.64 2.88
CA ASP A 46 -3.04 12.84 3.48
C ASP A 46 -2.31 13.24 4.79
N HIS A 47 -2.78 14.31 5.42
CA HIS A 47 -2.23 14.85 6.67
C HIS A 47 -2.63 14.06 7.92
N ARG A 48 -3.42 12.98 7.81
CA ARG A 48 -3.99 12.30 8.99
C ARG A 48 -3.04 11.27 9.61
N ARG A 49 -2.04 10.81 8.86
CA ARG A 49 -1.05 9.82 9.32
C ARG A 49 0.35 10.41 9.21
N ASP A 50 0.80 11.08 10.27
CA ASP A 50 2.16 11.61 10.35
C ASP A 50 3.19 10.47 10.40
N GLY A 51 4.29 10.65 9.67
CA GLY A 51 5.39 9.68 9.61
C GLY A 51 5.04 8.34 8.94
N THR A 52 3.87 8.21 8.32
CA THR A 52 3.47 7.02 7.55
C THR A 52 3.42 7.35 6.07
N GLU A 53 3.91 6.42 5.25
CA GLU A 53 3.85 6.45 3.79
C GLU A 53 3.34 5.10 3.27
N VAL A 54 2.89 5.07 2.02
CA VAL A 54 2.60 3.81 1.33
C VAL A 54 3.92 3.11 1.04
N VAL A 55 4.09 1.90 1.57
CA VAL A 55 5.34 1.13 1.39
C VAL A 55 5.44 0.63 -0.05
N ASP A 56 6.61 0.78 -0.67
CA ASP A 56 6.87 0.18 -1.98
C ASP A 56 7.49 -1.20 -1.81
N LEU A 57 6.98 -2.17 -2.58
CA LEU A 57 7.38 -3.57 -2.54
C LEU A 57 7.84 -4.02 -3.92
N ASP A 58 9.11 -4.38 -4.01
CA ASP A 58 9.74 -4.71 -5.29
C ASP A 58 9.24 -6.03 -5.89
N ASP A 59 8.94 -7.02 -5.04
CA ASP A 59 8.56 -8.37 -5.43
C ASP A 59 7.65 -9.07 -4.40
N VAL A 60 7.31 -10.33 -4.69
CA VAL A 60 6.43 -11.15 -3.86
C VAL A 60 7.09 -11.56 -2.54
N ASP A 61 8.42 -11.70 -2.50
CA ASP A 61 9.13 -12.05 -1.28
C ASP A 61 9.13 -10.88 -0.30
N ALA A 62 9.33 -9.65 -0.80
CA ALA A 62 9.16 -8.42 -0.04
C ALA A 62 7.71 -8.28 0.47
N ALA A 63 6.71 -8.57 -0.37
CA ALA A 63 5.30 -8.54 0.04
C ALA A 63 4.98 -9.53 1.16
N LYS A 64 5.56 -10.74 1.07
CA LYS A 64 5.42 -11.77 2.11
C LYS A 64 6.11 -11.35 3.42
N ALA A 65 7.33 -10.84 3.35
CA ALA A 65 8.03 -10.37 4.54
C ALA A 65 7.26 -9.23 5.23
N TRP A 66 6.82 -8.25 4.44
CA TRP A 66 6.08 -7.09 4.93
C TRP A 66 4.75 -7.47 5.60
N ILE A 67 3.94 -8.34 4.96
CA ILE A 67 2.64 -8.73 5.53
C ILE A 67 2.82 -9.54 6.83
N THR A 68 3.85 -10.39 6.91
CA THR A 68 4.17 -11.15 8.12
C THR A 68 4.57 -10.23 9.27
N GLU A 69 5.46 -9.27 9.01
CA GLU A 69 5.90 -8.30 10.02
C GLU A 69 4.72 -7.45 10.53
N VAL A 70 3.98 -6.85 9.60
CA VAL A 70 2.89 -5.91 9.90
C VAL A 70 1.74 -6.57 10.66
N LEU A 71 1.46 -7.85 10.38
CA LEU A 71 0.39 -8.59 11.04
C LEU A 71 0.86 -9.42 12.24
N GLY A 72 2.17 -9.45 12.53
CA GLY A 72 2.74 -10.23 13.63
C GLY A 72 2.55 -11.74 13.47
N LEU A 73 2.70 -12.25 12.25
CA LEU A 73 2.54 -13.67 11.88
C LEU A 73 3.84 -14.48 11.99
#